data_AF-A0A1B6FFR1-F1
#
_entry.id   AF-A0A1B6FFR1-F1
#
_cell.length_a   1.000
_cell.length_b   1.000
_cell.length_c   1.000
_cell.angle_alpha   90.00
_cell.angle_beta   90.00
_cell.angle_gamma   90.00
#
_symmetry.space_group_name_H-M   'P 1'
#
loop_
_entity.id
_entity.type
_entity.pdbx_description
1 polymer ?
#
loop_
_entity_poly.entity_id
_entity_poly.type
_entity_poly.pdbx_seq_one_letter_code
_entity_poly.pdbx_strand_id
1 'polypeptide(L)'
;QTETEKDQDLAKIVKQLQNKTEDSEFTLVDGIIFRGERIFIPHSLRSKILKELHETHLGMTKMKQLSRRYVYWPGVDNDIERVVRSCEQCALTKSSPPK
;
A
#
# COMPACT_ATOMS: atom_id res chain seq x y z
N GLN A 1 15.18 -8.93 -12.76
CA GLN A 1 14.49 -9.30 -11.52
C GLN A 1 13.58 -8.15 -11.12
N THR A 2 12.29 -8.41 -11.07
CA THR A 2 11.28 -7.44 -10.61
C THR A 2 11.41 -7.25 -9.10
N GLU A 3 10.92 -6.12 -8.57
CA GLU A 3 10.91 -5.88 -7.11
C GLU A 3 10.09 -6.93 -6.36
N THR A 4 9.06 -7.49 -7.00
CA THR A 4 8.23 -8.59 -6.49
C THR A 4 9.03 -9.86 -6.21
N GLU A 5 9.99 -10.21 -7.08
CA GLU A 5 10.82 -11.42 -6.91
C GLU A 5 11.83 -11.29 -5.77
N LYS A 6 12.22 -10.05 -5.43
CA LYS A 6 13.18 -9.77 -4.35
C LYS A 6 12.52 -9.76 -2.98
N ASP A 7 11.21 -9.53 -2.92
CA ASP A 7 10.44 -9.56 -1.68
C ASP A 7 10.11 -11.01 -1.32
N GLN A 8 10.62 -11.49 -0.18
CA GLN A 8 10.48 -12.89 0.23
C GLN A 8 9.02 -13.30 0.44
N ASP A 9 8.15 -12.38 0.86
CA ASP A 9 6.74 -12.69 1.09
C ASP A 9 5.97 -12.72 -0.23
N LEU A 10 6.25 -11.79 -1.14
CA LEU A 10 5.66 -11.82 -2.48
C LEU A 10 6.15 -13.02 -3.29
N ALA A 11 7.42 -13.39 -3.17
CA ALA A 11 7.97 -14.58 -3.82
C ALA A 11 7.27 -15.89 -3.39
N LYS A 12 6.82 -15.98 -2.13
CA LYS A 12 5.99 -17.12 -1.68
C LYS A 12 4.63 -17.14 -2.39
N ILE A 13 3.99 -15.98 -2.52
CA ILE A 13 2.70 -15.85 -3.21
C ILE A 13 2.86 -16.23 -4.69
N VAL A 14 3.92 -15.75 -5.36
CA VAL A 14 4.24 -16.14 -6.75
C VAL A 14 4.38 -17.65 -6.89
N LYS A 15 5.13 -18.30 -5.99
CA LYS A 15 5.29 -19.77 -6.00
C LYS A 15 3.97 -20.50 -5.76
N GLN A 16 3.08 -19.96 -4.93
CA GLN A 16 1.75 -20.53 -4.71
C GLN A 16 0.88 -20.43 -5.96
N LEU A 17 0.90 -19.30 -6.67
CA LEU A 17 0.14 -19.12 -7.90
C LEU A 17 0.59 -20.06 -9.03
N GLN A 18 1.88 -20.42 -9.08
CA GLN A 18 2.40 -21.40 -10.02
C GLN A 18 1.85 -22.83 -9.79
N ASN A 19 1.40 -23.14 -8.57
CA ASN A 19 0.85 -24.44 -8.21
C ASN A 19 -0.69 -24.54 -8.41
N LYS A 20 -1.29 -23.54 -9.08
CA LYS A 20 -2.63 -23.51 -9.69
C LYS A 20 -3.77 -24.06 -8.81
N THR A 21 -4.34 -23.21 -7.98
CA THR A 21 -5.71 -23.37 -7.45
C THR A 21 -6.63 -22.33 -8.11
N GLU A 22 -7.76 -22.78 -8.65
CA GLU A 22 -8.74 -21.94 -9.38
C GLU A 22 -9.41 -20.86 -8.50
N ASP A 23 -9.24 -20.93 -7.18
CA ASP A 23 -9.79 -20.00 -6.17
C ASP A 23 -8.71 -19.10 -5.53
N SER A 24 -7.64 -18.78 -6.27
CA SER A 24 -6.57 -17.93 -5.73
C SER A 24 -7.03 -16.47 -5.56
N GLU A 25 -6.93 -15.94 -4.33
CA GLU A 25 -7.22 -14.53 -4.01
C GLU A 25 -6.32 -13.53 -4.76
N PHE A 26 -5.19 -14.01 -5.30
CA PHE A 26 -4.16 -13.21 -5.96
C PHE A 26 -4.02 -13.57 -7.44
N THR A 27 -3.62 -12.60 -8.25
CA THR A 27 -3.25 -12.82 -9.65
C THR A 27 -1.86 -12.24 -9.92
N LEU A 28 -1.13 -12.80 -10.89
CA LEU A 28 0.20 -12.35 -11.29
C LEU A 28 0.14 -11.91 -12.75
N VAL A 29 0.42 -10.63 -13.01
CA VAL A 29 0.45 -10.05 -14.36
C VAL A 29 1.75 -9.28 -14.51
N ASP A 30 2.57 -9.63 -15.50
CA ASP A 30 3.87 -8.99 -15.79
C ASP A 30 4.80 -8.83 -14.57
N GLY A 31 4.79 -9.82 -13.67
CA GLY A 31 5.59 -9.80 -12.44
C GLY A 31 5.01 -8.92 -11.32
N ILE A 32 3.79 -8.44 -11.47
CA ILE A 32 3.05 -7.64 -10.47
C ILE A 32 1.93 -8.50 -9.88
N ILE A 33 1.86 -8.54 -8.55
CA ILE A 33 0.80 -9.26 -7.83
C ILE A 33 -0.38 -8.32 -7.62
N PHE A 34 -1.57 -8.81 -7.94
CA PHE A 34 -2.83 -8.13 -7.68
C PHE A 34 -3.67 -8.92 -6.69
N ARG A 35 -4.48 -8.20 -5.90
CA ARG A 35 -5.56 -8.74 -5.07
C ARG A 35 -6.84 -8.02 -5.47
N GLY A 36 -7.65 -8.64 -6.34
CA GLY A 36 -8.70 -7.92 -7.06
C GLY A 36 -8.11 -6.79 -7.90
N GLU A 37 -8.58 -5.55 -7.70
CA GLU A 37 -8.11 -4.35 -8.42
C GLU A 37 -6.89 -3.67 -7.77
N ARG A 38 -6.36 -4.21 -6.66
CA ARG A 38 -5.30 -3.58 -5.87
C ARG A 38 -3.95 -4.20 -6.16
N ILE A 39 -2.93 -3.36 -6.27
CA ILE A 39 -1.54 -3.78 -6.47
C ILE A 39 -0.90 -4.13 -5.13
N PHE A 40 -0.31 -5.31 -5.02
CA PHE A 40 0.50 -5.68 -3.86
C PHE A 40 1.87 -5.00 -3.95
N ILE A 41 2.19 -4.11 -3.01
CA ILE A 41 3.42 -3.32 -3.03
C ILE A 41 4.56 -4.03 -2.27
N PRO A 42 5.69 -4.33 -2.93
CA PRO A 42 6.92 -4.84 -2.30
C PRO A 42 7.43 -3.91 -1.21
N HIS A 43 8.08 -4.46 -0.18
CA HIS A 43 8.57 -3.69 0.96
C HIS A 43 9.44 -2.48 0.57
N SER A 44 10.31 -2.65 -0.41
CA SER A 44 11.19 -1.59 -0.94
C SER A 44 10.45 -0.39 -1.53
N LEU A 45 9.25 -0.59 -2.05
CA LEU A 45 8.45 0.46 -2.71
C LEU A 45 7.44 1.13 -1.76
N ARG A 46 7.17 0.56 -0.59
CA ARG A 46 6.17 1.08 0.37
C ARG A 46 6.46 2.53 0.77
N SER A 47 7.72 2.85 1.10
CA SER A 47 8.10 4.22 1.47
C SER A 47 7.85 5.24 0.37
N LYS A 48 8.07 4.86 -0.90
CA LYS A 48 7.78 5.72 -2.05
C LYS A 48 6.28 5.97 -2.17
N ILE A 49 5.47 4.92 -2.14
CA ILE A 49 4.00 5.04 -2.22
C ILE A 49 3.43 5.87 -1.05
N LEU A 50 3.94 5.67 0.17
CA LEU A 50 3.54 6.46 1.33
C LEU A 50 3.85 7.94 1.15
N LYS A 51 4.99 8.27 0.55
CA LYS A 51 5.36 9.66 0.23
C LYS A 51 4.39 10.27 -0.78
N GLU A 52 4.08 9.56 -1.87
CA GLU A 52 3.12 10.03 -2.90
C GLU A 52 1.73 10.25 -2.31
N LEU A 53 1.24 9.30 -1.49
CA LEU A 53 -0.05 9.43 -0.80
C LEU A 53 -0.08 10.64 0.16
N HIS A 54 1.07 11.02 0.71
CA HIS A 54 1.21 12.09 1.69
C HIS A 54 1.44 13.48 1.08
N GLU A 55 1.80 13.57 -0.21
CA GLU A 55 2.31 14.79 -0.86
C GLU A 55 1.40 16.02 -0.66
N THR A 56 0.08 15.81 -0.69
CA THR A 56 -0.91 16.89 -0.58
C THR A 56 -1.47 17.06 0.84
N HIS A 57 -0.86 16.43 1.84
CA HIS A 57 -1.26 16.48 3.27
C HIS A 57 -2.77 16.28 3.50
N LEU A 58 -3.41 15.42 2.69
CA LEU A 58 -4.86 15.19 2.67
C LEU A 58 -5.46 14.69 4.00
N GLY A 59 -4.59 14.30 4.93
CA GLY A 59 -4.94 13.70 6.21
C GLY A 59 -5.19 12.19 6.11
N MET A 60 -5.29 11.58 7.29
CA MET A 60 -5.32 10.12 7.45
C MET A 60 -6.47 9.44 6.69
N THR A 61 -7.68 9.99 6.77
CA THR A 61 -8.87 9.38 6.18
C THR A 61 -8.75 9.27 4.66
N LYS A 62 -8.33 10.35 3.99
CA LYS A 62 -8.15 10.37 2.53
C LYS A 62 -7.00 9.48 2.09
N MET A 63 -5.87 9.47 2.80
CA MET A 63 -4.77 8.56 2.51
C MET A 63 -5.19 7.08 2.60
N LYS A 64 -5.94 6.69 3.65
CA LYS A 64 -6.49 5.33 3.80
C LYS A 64 -7.48 4.99 2.69
N GLN A 65 -8.31 5.95 2.27
CA GLN A 65 -9.25 5.73 1.16
C GLN A 65 -8.52 5.47 -0.16
N LEU A 66 -7.51 6.28 -0.49
CA LEU A 66 -6.70 6.11 -1.70
C LEU A 66 -5.90 4.82 -1.68
N SER A 67 -5.28 4.48 -0.55
CA SER A 67 -4.51 3.24 -0.44
C SER A 67 -5.40 2.03 -0.68
N ARG A 68 -6.55 1.94 0.00
CA ARG A 68 -7.52 0.84 -0.16
C ARG A 68 -8.13 0.74 -1.56
N ARG A 69 -8.01 1.77 -2.40
CA ARG A 69 -8.48 1.72 -3.78
C ARG A 69 -7.43 1.11 -4.73
N TYR A 70 -6.16 1.46 -4.56
CA TYR A 70 -5.14 1.17 -5.58
C TYR A 70 -4.06 0.20 -5.13
N VAL A 71 -3.76 0.13 -3.83
CA VAL A 71 -2.58 -0.57 -3.31
C VAL A 71 -2.91 -1.42 -2.10
N TYR A 72 -2.08 -2.42 -1.85
CA TYR A 72 -2.22 -3.31 -0.72
C TYR A 72 -0.86 -3.78 -0.21
N TRP A 73 -0.73 -3.81 1.11
CA TRP A 73 0.23 -4.64 1.84
C TRP A 73 -0.27 -4.82 3.27
N PRO A 74 0.14 -5.88 3.98
CA PRO A 74 -0.17 -6.05 5.39
C PRO A 74 0.33 -4.84 6.19
N GLY A 75 -0.58 -4.14 6.88
CA GLY A 75 -0.23 -2.99 7.71
C GLY A 75 -0.25 -1.62 7.02
N VAL A 76 -0.72 -1.49 5.77
CA VAL A 76 -0.81 -0.19 5.05
C VAL A 76 -1.47 0.92 5.86
N ASP A 77 -2.55 0.61 6.59
CA ASP A 77 -3.24 1.61 7.42
C ASP A 77 -2.39 2.08 8.62
N ASN A 78 -1.56 1.20 9.19
CA ASN A 78 -0.65 1.53 10.29
C ASN A 78 0.51 2.38 9.79
N ASP A 79 1.04 2.09 8.61
CA ASP A 79 2.11 2.87 8.00
C ASP A 79 1.61 4.28 7.64
N ILE A 80 0.41 4.40 7.08
CA ILE A 80 -0.24 5.69 6.84
C ILE A 80 -0.41 6.45 8.14
N GLU A 81 -0.88 5.79 9.20
CA GLU A 81 -1.06 6.43 10.50
C GLU A 81 0.26 6.97 11.05
N ARG A 82 1.34 6.20 10.95
CA ARG A 82 2.69 6.63 11.35
C ARG A 82 3.12 7.88 10.59
N VAL A 83 3.00 7.87 9.26
CA VAL A 83 3.39 9.00 8.40
C VAL A 83 2.60 10.27 8.77
N VAL A 84 1.27 10.16 8.93
CA VAL A 84 0.42 11.31 9.24
C VAL A 84 0.68 11.83 10.65
N ARG A 85 0.89 10.96 11.65
CA ARG A 85 1.19 11.36 13.03
C ARG A 85 2.54 12.03 13.18
N SER A 86 3.53 11.65 12.37
CA SER A 86 4.87 12.24 12.36
C SER A 86 4.96 13.52 11.52
N CYS A 87 3.88 13.96 10.87
CA CYS A 87 3.86 15.14 10.02
C CYS A 87 3.31 16.37 10.75
N GLU A 88 4.15 17.39 10.91
CA GLU A 88 3.78 18.66 11.54
C GLU A 88 2.65 19.38 10.78
N GLN A 89 2.69 19.40 9.45
CA GLN A 89 1.65 20.03 8.63
C GLN A 89 0.30 19.34 8.80
N CYS A 90 0.27 18.01 8.87
CA CYS A 90 -0.96 17.27 9.15
C CYS A 90 -1.46 17.44 10.59
N ALA A 91 -0.59 17.78 11.54
CA ALA A 91 -1.01 18.09 12.91
C ALA A 91 -1.71 19.45 12.97
N LEU A 92 -1.19 20.46 12.25
CA LEU A 92 -1.77 21.81 12.20
C LEU A 92 -3.19 21.83 11.59
N THR A 93 -3.44 21.02 10.56
CA THR A 93 -4.75 20.97 9.90
C THR A 93 -5.85 20.31 10.75
N LYS A 94 -5.49 19.48 11.74
CA LYS A 94 -6.46 18.87 12.67
C LYS A 94 -7.02 19.84 13.71
N SER A 95 -6.33 20.95 13.97
CA SER A 95 -6.67 21.86 15.07
C SER A 95 -7.57 23.04 14.68
N SER A 96 -8.05 23.12 13.44
CA SER A 96 -8.99 24.16 13.02
C SER A 96 -10.43 23.63 13.05
N PRO A 97 -11.26 23.97 14.05
CA PRO A 97 -12.70 23.80 13.90
C PRO A 97 -13.19 24.67 12.73
N PRO A 98 -14.21 24.23 11.96
CA PRO A 98 -14.86 25.12 11.00
C PRO A 98 -15.41 26.34 11.73
N LYS A 99 -15.09 27.52 11.19
CA LYS A 99 -15.63 28.81 11.64
C LYS A 99 -17.09 28.94 11.23
#